data_AF-R7TU82-F1
#
_entry.id   AF-R7TU82-F1
#
_cell.length_a   1.000
_cell.length_b   1.000
_cell.length_c   1.000
_cell.angle_alpha   90.00
_cell.angle_beta   90.00
_cell.angle_gamma   90.00
#
_symmetry.space_group_name_H-M   'P 1'
#
loop_
_entity.id
_entity.type
_entity.pdbx_description
1 polymer ?
#
loop_
_entity_poly.entity_id
_entity_poly.type
_entity_poly.pdbx_seq_one_letter_code
_entity_poly.pdbx_strand_id
1 'polypeptide(L)'
;MADKSGLKLWLTTFSFSKRQNRQLNNLLRFLSSTGFTGVFEILNPKHSHVEDLSHLKKPLLQFIAWTTSSDLSLNSKLCSMPSDVAIQIRKSYQKEGEVLYFITSDDVTIGLLKKKSIWYIICRAIREKVRGALNPRRRNSNHQAVVRKIEQRIGEIQIWLGLDKRTTSAWKKLGVSFYHWSCERGNSEEITNQFPVMWKRFLEDTNQTDQII
;
A
#
# COMPACT_ATOMS: atom_id res chain seq x y z
N MET A 1 18.70 -14.74 27.21
CA MET A 1 17.79 -13.82 26.49
C MET A 1 18.53 -13.30 25.27
N ALA A 2 18.12 -13.67 24.06
CA ALA A 2 18.72 -13.14 22.84
C ALA A 2 18.27 -11.69 22.65
N ASP A 3 19.24 -10.80 22.44
CA ASP A 3 19.03 -9.37 22.21
C ASP A 3 18.17 -9.15 20.95
N LYS A 4 16.95 -8.63 21.15
CA LYS A 4 15.96 -8.36 20.10
C LYS A 4 16.44 -7.25 19.14
N SER A 5 17.37 -6.40 19.55
CA SER A 5 17.88 -5.30 18.72
C SER A 5 18.82 -5.79 17.60
N GLY A 6 19.62 -6.83 17.88
CA GLY A 6 20.50 -7.47 16.88
C GLY A 6 19.76 -8.24 15.78
N LEU A 7 18.58 -8.79 16.08
CA LEU A 7 17.74 -9.53 15.11
C LEU A 7 17.13 -8.63 14.03
N LYS A 8 16.84 -7.35 14.36
CA LYS A 8 16.24 -6.39 13.43
C LYS A 8 17.23 -5.97 12.33
N LEU A 9 18.51 -5.82 12.68
CA LEU A 9 19.60 -5.54 11.72
C LEU A 9 19.95 -6.78 10.86
N TRP A 10 19.71 -7.98 11.38
CA TRP A 10 20.03 -9.24 10.71
C TRP A 10 19.09 -9.58 9.54
N LEU A 11 17.83 -9.15 9.58
CA LEU A 11 16.80 -9.51 8.59
C LEU A 11 16.66 -8.53 7.41
N THR A 12 17.19 -7.31 7.51
CA THR A 12 17.02 -6.26 6.49
C THR A 12 17.84 -6.47 5.21
N THR A 13 18.65 -7.54 5.12
CA THR A 13 19.60 -7.76 3.99
C THR A 13 19.57 -9.19 3.44
N PHE A 14 18.41 -9.85 3.38
CA PHE A 14 18.29 -11.21 2.85
C PHE A 14 18.42 -11.25 1.30
N SER A 15 19.49 -11.87 0.77
CA SER A 15 19.75 -12.07 -0.67
C SER A 15 20.26 -13.49 -0.98
N PHE A 16 19.44 -14.31 -1.66
CA PHE A 16 19.66 -15.72 -2.02
C PHE A 16 21.06 -16.08 -2.59
N SER A 17 22.02 -16.53 -1.75
CA SER A 17 23.35 -17.07 -2.13
C SER A 17 23.91 -18.08 -1.10
N LYS A 18 24.84 -18.97 -1.52
CA LYS A 18 25.30 -20.18 -0.79
C LYS A 18 25.72 -20.01 0.69
N ARG A 19 26.18 -18.83 1.14
CA ARG A 19 26.46 -18.55 2.58
C ARG A 19 25.22 -18.58 3.47
N GLN A 20 24.03 -18.54 2.87
CA GLN A 20 22.75 -18.45 3.56
C GLN A 20 22.13 -19.76 4.01
N ASN A 21 22.58 -20.93 3.56
CA ASN A 21 21.94 -22.18 4.01
C ASN A 21 22.05 -22.35 5.53
N ARG A 22 23.16 -21.94 6.14
CA ARG A 22 23.29 -21.94 7.61
C ARG A 22 22.39 -20.91 8.28
N GLN A 23 22.26 -19.71 7.71
CA GLN A 23 21.42 -18.64 8.26
C GLN A 23 19.94 -18.97 8.15
N LEU A 24 19.51 -19.48 6.99
CA LEU A 24 18.17 -20.00 6.77
C LEU A 24 17.87 -21.15 7.72
N ASN A 25 18.79 -22.11 7.88
CA ASN A 25 18.61 -23.21 8.83
C ASN A 25 18.52 -22.71 10.28
N ASN A 26 19.29 -21.69 10.67
CA ASN A 26 19.19 -21.09 12.00
C ASN A 26 17.84 -20.37 12.19
N LEU A 27 17.38 -19.64 11.17
CA LEU A 27 16.07 -19.00 11.19
C LEU A 27 14.96 -20.05 11.30
N LEU A 28 14.98 -21.09 10.47
CA LEU A 28 13.99 -22.17 10.50
C LEU A 28 13.99 -22.90 11.84
N ARG A 29 15.18 -23.20 12.40
CA ARG A 29 15.31 -23.78 13.75
C ARG A 29 14.72 -22.86 14.81
N PHE A 30 15.00 -21.57 14.75
CA PHE A 30 14.43 -20.59 15.66
C PHE A 30 12.91 -20.58 15.57
N LEU A 31 12.33 -20.50 14.36
CA LEU A 31 10.88 -20.53 14.15
C LEU A 31 10.27 -21.82 14.71
N SER A 32 10.86 -22.97 14.40
CA SER A 32 10.35 -24.26 14.87
C SER A 32 10.47 -24.46 16.37
N SER A 33 11.57 -24.00 16.99
CA SER A 33 11.83 -24.24 18.42
C SER A 33 11.09 -23.27 19.34
N THR A 34 10.72 -22.09 18.83
CA THR A 34 10.09 -21.04 19.64
C THR A 34 8.59 -20.89 19.39
N GLY A 35 8.09 -21.42 18.26
CA GLY A 35 6.71 -21.17 17.82
C GLY A 35 6.48 -19.73 17.34
N PHE A 36 7.54 -18.93 17.14
CA PHE A 36 7.43 -17.62 16.50
C PHE A 36 7.14 -17.78 15.00
N THR A 37 6.34 -16.87 14.46
CA THR A 37 6.10 -16.68 13.03
C THR A 37 6.68 -15.34 12.60
N GLY A 38 7.50 -15.33 11.55
CA GLY A 38 8.00 -14.10 10.93
C GLY A 38 7.04 -13.59 9.87
N VAL A 39 6.61 -12.34 9.99
CA VAL A 39 5.73 -11.67 9.03
C VAL A 39 6.55 -10.76 8.14
N PHE A 40 6.42 -10.94 6.82
CA PHE A 40 7.15 -10.18 5.82
C PHE A 40 6.19 -9.66 4.75
N GLU A 41 6.54 -8.53 4.15
CA GLU A 41 5.94 -8.02 2.92
C GLU A 41 6.89 -8.25 1.74
N ILE A 42 6.34 -8.70 0.61
CA ILE A 42 7.11 -8.90 -0.62
C ILE A 42 7.00 -7.63 -1.45
N LEU A 43 8.10 -6.88 -1.53
CA LEU A 43 8.20 -5.71 -2.41
C LEU A 43 8.75 -6.16 -3.75
N ASN A 44 7.94 -6.07 -4.81
CA ASN A 44 8.33 -6.50 -6.15
C ASN A 44 8.21 -5.33 -7.16
N PRO A 45 9.32 -4.80 -7.69
CA PRO A 45 9.28 -3.68 -8.63
C PRO A 45 8.48 -3.98 -9.91
N LYS A 46 8.39 -5.25 -10.31
CA LYS A 46 7.63 -5.69 -11.50
C LYS A 46 6.12 -5.81 -11.26
N HIS A 47 5.68 -5.80 -10.00
CA HIS A 47 4.28 -5.92 -9.60
C HIS A 47 3.98 -4.86 -8.53
N SER A 48 4.04 -3.59 -8.93
CA SER A 48 3.81 -2.45 -8.05
C SER A 48 2.36 -1.98 -8.17
N HIS A 49 1.67 -1.91 -7.02
CA HIS A 49 0.25 -1.60 -6.98
C HIS A 49 -0.04 -0.10 -7.01
N VAL A 50 0.54 0.70 -6.11
CA VAL A 50 0.31 2.17 -6.03
C VAL A 50 1.60 2.93 -5.73
N GLU A 51 2.39 2.46 -4.77
CA GLU A 51 3.70 3.02 -4.49
C GLU A 51 4.71 2.63 -5.57
N ASP A 52 5.59 3.57 -5.94
CA ASP A 52 6.65 3.32 -6.91
C ASP A 52 7.85 2.61 -6.27
N LEU A 53 8.07 1.37 -6.70
CA LEU A 53 9.18 0.54 -6.28
C LEU A 53 10.32 0.51 -7.32
N SER A 54 10.32 1.41 -8.31
CA SER A 54 11.32 1.48 -9.39
C SER A 54 12.77 1.63 -8.91
N HIS A 55 12.96 2.15 -7.70
CA HIS A 55 14.25 2.23 -7.03
C HIS A 55 14.84 0.85 -6.64
N LEU A 56 14.01 -0.20 -6.56
CA LEU A 56 14.44 -1.58 -6.27
C LEU A 56 14.88 -2.30 -7.55
N LYS A 57 16.10 -2.84 -7.55
CA LYS A 57 16.62 -3.63 -8.69
C LYS A 57 16.09 -5.07 -8.74
N LYS A 58 15.60 -5.60 -7.61
CA LYS A 58 15.10 -6.98 -7.46
C LYS A 58 14.05 -7.03 -6.35
N PRO A 59 13.20 -8.08 -6.31
CA PRO A 59 12.26 -8.25 -5.20
C PRO A 59 12.96 -8.29 -3.84
N LEU A 60 12.33 -7.72 -2.83
CA LEU A 60 12.81 -7.65 -1.44
C LEU A 60 11.75 -8.21 -0.49
N LEU A 61 12.20 -8.95 0.53
CA LEU A 61 11.38 -9.29 1.68
C LEU A 61 11.59 -8.24 2.77
N GLN A 62 10.57 -7.42 3.01
CA GLN A 62 10.58 -6.45 4.09
C GLN A 62 10.02 -7.11 5.34
N PHE A 63 10.85 -7.25 6.38
CA PHE A 63 10.38 -7.75 7.67
C PHE A 63 9.44 -6.74 8.34
N ILE A 64 8.30 -7.22 8.83
CA ILE A 64 7.31 -6.43 9.55
C ILE A 64 7.42 -6.69 11.05
N ALA A 65 7.17 -7.93 11.47
CA ALA A 65 7.09 -8.29 12.88
C ALA A 65 7.24 -9.79 13.12
N TRP A 66 7.52 -10.15 14.37
CA TRP A 66 7.34 -11.50 14.89
C TRP A 66 5.96 -11.64 15.52
N THR A 67 5.31 -12.79 15.39
CA THR A 67 4.07 -13.13 16.09
C THR A 67 4.21 -14.50 16.77
N THR A 68 3.45 -14.75 17.85
CA THR A 68 3.36 -16.06 18.52
C THR A 68 1.94 -16.62 18.42
N SER A 69 1.81 -17.94 18.53
CA SER A 69 0.51 -18.63 18.53
C SER A 69 -0.23 -18.58 19.87
N SER A 70 0.34 -17.96 20.91
CA SER A 70 -0.26 -17.89 22.24
C SER A 70 -1.35 -16.82 22.29
N ASP A 71 -2.56 -17.20 22.71
CA ASP A 71 -3.70 -16.30 22.88
C ASP A 71 -3.34 -15.11 23.78
N LEU A 72 -3.37 -13.91 23.20
CA LEU A 72 -3.34 -12.66 23.94
C LEU A 72 -4.72 -12.49 24.59
N SER A 73 -4.85 -12.84 25.86
CA SER A 73 -6.06 -12.58 26.64
C SER A 73 -6.30 -11.06 26.72
N LEU A 74 -7.10 -10.54 25.79
CA LEU A 74 -7.35 -9.12 25.55
C LEU A 74 -8.66 -8.71 26.25
N ASN A 75 -8.58 -8.41 27.55
CA ASN A 75 -9.68 -7.74 28.24
C ASN A 75 -9.40 -6.24 28.33
N SER A 76 -10.16 -5.50 27.52
CA SER A 76 -10.27 -4.05 27.42
C SER A 76 -9.05 -3.32 26.86
N LYS A 77 -9.23 -2.60 25.75
CA LYS A 77 -8.87 -1.17 25.60
C LYS A 77 -9.06 -0.69 24.15
N LEU A 78 -9.82 0.39 24.00
CA LEU A 78 -9.72 1.29 22.85
C LEU A 78 -8.35 2.00 22.94
N CYS A 79 -7.53 1.91 21.89
CA CYS A 79 -6.36 2.76 21.75
C CYS A 79 -6.72 4.00 20.92
N SER A 80 -6.50 5.18 21.48
CA SER A 80 -6.57 6.45 20.75
C SER A 80 -5.21 6.77 20.13
N MET A 81 -5.21 7.12 18.85
CA MET A 81 -4.06 7.71 18.17
C MET A 81 -4.14 9.23 18.29
N PRO A 82 -3.03 9.95 18.57
CA PRO A 82 -2.99 11.40 18.50
C PRO A 82 -3.47 11.92 17.13
N SER A 83 -4.34 12.93 17.13
CA SER A 83 -5.01 13.40 15.92
C SER A 83 -4.03 14.06 14.93
N ASP A 84 -2.98 14.70 15.41
CA ASP A 84 -1.89 15.29 14.64
C ASP A 84 -1.11 14.22 13.84
N VAL A 85 -0.73 13.11 14.47
CA VAL A 85 -0.09 11.96 13.82
C VAL A 85 -1.03 11.39 12.75
N ALA A 86 -2.32 11.25 13.08
CA ALA A 86 -3.33 10.77 12.14
C ALA A 86 -3.47 11.66 10.91
N ILE A 87 -3.40 12.98 11.09
CA ILE A 87 -3.47 13.99 10.04
C ILE A 87 -2.20 13.96 9.19
N GLN A 88 -1.03 13.80 9.80
CA GLN A 88 0.25 13.71 9.08
C GLN A 88 0.27 12.50 8.14
N ILE A 89 -0.06 11.31 8.64
CA ILE A 89 -0.14 10.09 7.81
C ILE A 89 -1.17 10.27 6.69
N ARG A 90 -2.31 10.88 7.02
CA ARG A 90 -3.36 11.13 6.04
C ARG A 90 -2.91 12.05 4.90
N LYS A 91 -2.04 13.02 5.20
CA LYS A 91 -1.48 13.99 4.23
C LYS A 91 -0.20 13.50 3.53
N SER A 92 0.34 12.33 3.88
CA SER A 92 1.58 11.84 3.28
C SER A 92 1.42 11.64 1.77
N TYR A 93 2.38 12.16 1.00
CA TYR A 93 2.39 12.06 -0.47
C TYR A 93 3.26 10.88 -0.93
N GLN A 94 2.84 10.20 -2.01
CA GLN A 94 3.51 9.03 -2.61
C GLN A 94 3.77 7.87 -1.63
N LYS A 95 2.98 7.78 -0.57
CA LYS A 95 3.02 6.71 0.42
C LYS A 95 1.63 6.15 0.63
N GLU A 96 1.54 4.85 0.83
CA GLU A 96 0.35 4.07 1.14
C GLU A 96 -0.21 4.49 2.50
N GLY A 97 0.68 4.69 3.47
CA GLY A 97 0.40 5.11 4.82
C GLY A 97 1.23 4.32 5.82
N GLU A 98 0.73 4.16 7.04
CA GLU A 98 1.48 3.56 8.14
C GLU A 98 0.67 2.48 8.87
N VAL A 99 1.40 1.55 9.48
CA VAL A 99 0.88 0.55 10.39
C VAL A 99 1.36 0.90 11.79
N LEU A 100 0.43 1.19 12.68
CA LEU A 100 0.69 1.58 14.06
C LEU A 100 0.43 0.39 14.97
N TYR A 101 1.44 0.04 15.77
CA TYR A 101 1.34 -0.96 16.82
C TYR A 101 1.13 -0.24 18.15
N PHE A 102 0.07 -0.61 18.86
CA PHE A 102 -0.18 -0.12 20.22
C PHE A 102 0.37 -1.15 21.19
N ILE A 103 1.28 -0.69 22.04
CA ILE A 103 2.06 -1.54 22.94
C ILE A 103 1.87 -1.02 24.36
N THR A 104 1.73 -1.92 25.34
CA THR A 104 1.68 -1.58 26.77
C THR A 104 3.06 -1.20 27.30
N SER A 105 3.15 -0.78 28.56
CA SER A 105 4.43 -0.61 29.26
C SER A 105 5.28 -1.89 29.32
N ASP A 106 4.66 -3.06 29.18
CA ASP A 106 5.30 -4.38 29.29
C ASP A 106 5.65 -4.98 27.92
N ASP A 107 5.76 -4.14 26.87
CA ASP A 107 6.03 -4.55 25.48
C ASP A 107 4.99 -5.50 24.86
N VAL A 108 3.77 -5.54 25.39
CA VAL A 108 2.68 -6.37 24.87
C VAL A 108 1.89 -5.59 23.83
N THR A 109 1.78 -6.12 22.60
CA THR A 109 0.93 -5.54 21.55
C THR A 109 -0.54 -5.76 21.89
N ILE A 110 -1.29 -4.68 22.04
CA ILE A 110 -2.73 -4.69 22.37
C ILE A 110 -3.62 -4.26 21.21
N GLY A 111 -3.03 -3.75 20.13
CA GLY A 111 -3.79 -3.35 18.96
C GLY A 111 -2.91 -3.02 17.76
N LEU A 112 -3.56 -3.04 16.59
CA LEU A 112 -2.97 -2.65 15.32
C LEU A 112 -3.93 -1.73 14.58
N LEU A 113 -3.44 -0.60 14.09
CA LEU A 113 -4.20 0.30 13.22
C LEU A 113 -3.44 0.53 11.92
N LYS A 114 -4.12 0.33 10.79
CA LYS A 114 -3.62 0.72 9.48
C LYS A 114 -4.21 2.07 9.12
N LYS A 115 -3.37 3.10 9.00
CA LYS A 115 -3.79 4.43 8.57
C LYS A 115 -3.25 4.67 7.16
N LYS A 116 -4.14 4.88 6.19
CA LYS A 116 -3.78 5.11 4.80
C LYS A 116 -3.83 6.60 4.45
N SER A 117 -2.97 7.02 3.51
CA SER A 117 -2.97 8.39 3.00
C SER A 117 -4.18 8.64 2.07
N ILE A 118 -4.60 9.90 1.93
CA ILE A 118 -5.65 10.28 0.98
C ILE A 118 -5.20 9.92 -0.44
N TRP A 119 -3.96 10.29 -0.78
CA TRP A 119 -3.34 10.04 -2.08
C TRP A 119 -3.46 8.57 -2.47
N TYR A 120 -3.05 7.66 -1.59
CA TYR A 120 -3.12 6.23 -1.85
C TYR A 120 -4.55 5.72 -2.06
N ILE A 121 -5.48 6.13 -1.19
CA ILE A 121 -6.88 5.69 -1.24
C ILE A 121 -7.48 6.05 -2.61
N ILE A 122 -7.22 7.27 -3.08
CA ILE A 122 -7.78 7.77 -4.35
C ILE A 122 -7.07 7.13 -5.54
N CYS A 123 -5.74 7.09 -5.57
CA CYS A 123 -4.97 6.45 -6.64
C CYS A 123 -5.35 4.96 -6.79
N ARG A 124 -5.49 4.23 -5.68
CA ARG A 124 -5.97 2.85 -5.68
C ARG A 124 -7.38 2.76 -6.28
N ALA A 125 -8.29 3.64 -5.87
CA ALA A 125 -9.65 3.63 -6.40
C ALA A 125 -9.70 3.89 -7.91
N ILE A 126 -8.93 4.87 -8.40
CA ILE A 126 -8.80 5.16 -9.83
C ILE A 126 -8.23 3.96 -10.57
N ARG A 127 -7.10 3.40 -10.11
CA ARG A 127 -6.48 2.19 -10.69
C ARG A 127 -7.51 1.08 -10.86
N GLU A 128 -8.24 0.75 -9.81
CA GLU A 128 -9.20 -0.37 -9.85
C GLU A 128 -10.33 -0.15 -10.85
N LYS A 129 -10.82 1.09 -10.98
CA LYS A 129 -11.85 1.42 -11.99
C LYS A 129 -11.29 1.38 -13.41
N VAL A 130 -10.12 1.96 -13.65
CA VAL A 130 -9.48 1.97 -14.98
C VAL A 130 -9.09 0.55 -15.40
N ARG A 131 -8.43 -0.21 -14.51
CA ARG A 131 -8.09 -1.63 -14.75
C ARG A 131 -9.33 -2.45 -15.09
N GLY A 132 -10.41 -2.27 -14.34
CA GLY A 132 -11.68 -2.95 -14.59
C GLY A 132 -12.28 -2.62 -15.96
N ALA A 133 -12.13 -1.38 -16.43
CA ALA A 133 -12.64 -0.90 -17.71
C ALA A 133 -11.79 -1.35 -18.91
N LEU A 134 -10.47 -1.45 -18.75
CA LEU A 134 -9.56 -1.87 -19.83
C LEU A 134 -9.41 -3.40 -19.93
N ASN A 135 -10.00 -4.15 -19.00
CA ASN A 135 -9.92 -5.60 -19.03
C ASN A 135 -10.51 -6.14 -20.35
N PRO A 136 -9.71 -6.86 -21.18
CA PRO A 136 -10.15 -7.35 -22.49
C PRO A 136 -11.42 -8.21 -22.44
N ARG A 137 -11.63 -8.94 -21.33
CA ARG A 137 -12.83 -9.78 -21.11
C ARG A 137 -14.11 -8.97 -20.88
N ARG A 138 -14.00 -7.65 -20.68
CA ARG A 138 -15.10 -6.72 -20.38
C ARG A 138 -15.13 -5.52 -21.34
N ARG A 139 -14.45 -5.63 -22.49
CA ARG A 139 -14.11 -4.49 -23.38
C ARG A 139 -15.30 -3.82 -24.10
N ASN A 140 -16.55 -4.24 -23.87
CA ASN A 140 -17.76 -3.52 -24.30
C ASN A 140 -18.18 -2.43 -23.30
N SER A 141 -17.23 -1.65 -22.81
CA SER A 141 -17.49 -0.66 -21.78
C SER A 141 -17.93 0.68 -22.39
N ASN A 142 -19.19 1.06 -22.18
CA ASN A 142 -19.66 2.43 -22.41
C ASN A 142 -18.77 3.42 -21.62
N HIS A 143 -18.01 4.27 -22.31
CA HIS A 143 -17.08 5.22 -21.70
C HIS A 143 -17.75 6.12 -20.65
N GLN A 144 -18.96 6.60 -20.91
CA GLN A 144 -19.71 7.42 -19.95
C GLN A 144 -20.04 6.64 -18.68
N ALA A 145 -20.33 5.34 -18.79
CA ALA A 145 -20.59 4.50 -17.63
C ALA A 145 -19.32 4.32 -16.77
N VAL A 146 -18.14 4.26 -17.37
CA VAL A 146 -16.86 4.19 -16.63
C VAL A 146 -16.57 5.51 -15.92
N VAL A 147 -16.73 6.64 -16.61
CA VAL A 147 -16.59 7.99 -16.03
C VAL A 147 -17.49 8.14 -14.81
N ARG A 148 -18.79 7.81 -14.93
CA ARG A 148 -19.73 7.86 -13.79
C ARG A 148 -19.28 6.98 -12.62
N LYS A 149 -18.73 5.78 -12.89
CA LYS A 149 -18.21 4.88 -11.83
C LYS A 149 -16.98 5.43 -11.12
N ILE A 150 -16.10 6.14 -11.83
CA ILE A 150 -14.94 6.82 -11.24
C ILE A 150 -15.44 7.96 -10.34
N GLU A 151 -16.31 8.82 -10.87
CA GLU A 151 -16.83 9.97 -10.13
C GLU A 151 -17.65 9.56 -8.91
N GLN A 152 -18.51 8.55 -9.06
CA GLN A 152 -19.28 7.97 -7.95
C GLN A 152 -18.34 7.46 -6.86
N ARG A 153 -17.31 6.70 -7.23
CA ARG A 153 -16.37 6.15 -6.25
C ARG A 153 -15.60 7.22 -5.49
N ILE A 154 -15.18 8.27 -6.18
CA ILE A 154 -14.51 9.40 -5.53
C ILE A 154 -15.51 10.19 -4.65
N GLY A 155 -16.78 10.28 -5.04
CA GLY A 155 -17.85 10.84 -4.20
C GLY A 155 -18.08 10.05 -2.91
N GLU A 156 -18.05 8.72 -2.97
CA GLU A 156 -18.11 7.86 -1.76
C GLU A 156 -16.91 8.13 -0.84
N ILE A 157 -15.71 8.23 -1.42
CA ILE A 157 -14.47 8.56 -0.68
C ILE A 157 -14.56 9.95 -0.03
N GLN A 158 -15.12 10.94 -0.73
CA GLN A 158 -15.36 12.28 -0.18
C GLN A 158 -16.18 12.22 1.11
N ILE A 159 -17.27 11.43 1.13
CA ILE A 159 -18.15 11.31 2.30
C ILE A 159 -17.38 10.68 3.47
N TRP A 160 -16.67 9.58 3.24
CA TRP A 160 -15.98 8.84 4.32
C TRP A 160 -14.77 9.58 4.87
N LEU A 161 -14.06 10.32 4.02
CA LEU A 161 -12.87 11.06 4.43
C LEU A 161 -13.21 12.50 4.84
N GLY A 162 -14.34 13.07 4.44
CA GLY A 162 -14.63 14.48 4.65
C GLY A 162 -13.72 15.39 3.82
N LEU A 163 -13.54 15.08 2.53
CA LEU A 163 -12.79 15.94 1.61
C LEU A 163 -13.65 17.14 1.18
N ASP A 164 -13.01 18.28 0.94
CA ASP A 164 -13.72 19.44 0.41
C ASP A 164 -14.10 19.22 -1.08
N LYS A 165 -15.06 20.02 -1.56
CA LYS A 165 -15.60 19.89 -2.91
C LYS A 165 -14.55 20.19 -3.99
N ARG A 166 -13.61 21.11 -3.74
CA ARG A 166 -12.57 21.50 -4.70
C ARG A 166 -11.56 20.36 -4.89
N THR A 167 -11.04 19.81 -3.78
CA THR A 167 -10.16 18.63 -3.79
C THR A 167 -10.84 17.46 -4.48
N THR A 168 -12.10 17.20 -4.15
CA THR A 168 -12.89 16.11 -4.75
C THR A 168 -13.06 16.29 -6.26
N SER A 169 -13.39 17.51 -6.71
CA SER A 169 -13.54 17.82 -8.13
C SER A 169 -12.22 17.67 -8.90
N ALA A 170 -11.11 18.11 -8.32
CA ALA A 170 -9.78 17.95 -8.92
C ALA A 170 -9.43 16.46 -9.09
N TRP A 171 -9.66 15.62 -8.07
CA TRP A 171 -9.44 14.18 -8.16
C TRP A 171 -10.35 13.49 -9.17
N LYS A 172 -11.62 13.90 -9.30
CA LYS A 172 -12.53 13.40 -10.33
C LYS A 172 -12.00 13.70 -11.73
N LYS A 173 -11.62 14.97 -11.97
CA LYS A 173 -11.04 15.40 -13.26
C LYS A 173 -9.77 14.60 -13.57
N LEU A 174 -8.88 14.44 -12.60
CA LEU A 174 -7.63 13.70 -12.76
C LEU A 174 -7.87 12.22 -13.08
N GLY A 175 -8.79 11.56 -12.34
CA GLY A 175 -9.13 10.15 -12.58
C GLY A 175 -9.79 9.90 -13.94
N VAL A 176 -10.65 10.81 -14.40
CA VAL A 176 -11.25 10.76 -15.74
C VAL A 176 -10.20 11.00 -16.82
N SER A 177 -9.31 11.98 -16.63
CA SER A 177 -8.20 12.26 -17.54
C SER A 177 -7.28 11.04 -17.69
N PHE A 178 -6.91 10.40 -16.58
CA PHE A 178 -6.10 9.17 -16.60
C PHE A 178 -6.80 8.03 -17.33
N TYR A 179 -8.11 7.87 -17.14
CA TYR A 179 -8.89 6.87 -17.87
C TYR A 179 -8.82 7.07 -19.38
N HIS A 180 -9.05 8.29 -19.87
CA HIS A 180 -8.99 8.60 -21.30
C HIS A 180 -7.57 8.39 -21.87
N TRP A 181 -6.56 8.94 -21.20
CA TRP A 181 -5.14 8.73 -21.55
C TRP A 181 -4.77 7.25 -21.64
N SER A 182 -5.33 6.43 -20.75
CA SER A 182 -5.10 4.97 -20.72
C SER A 182 -5.82 4.23 -21.85
N CYS A 183 -7.01 4.66 -22.25
CA CYS A 183 -7.75 4.06 -23.37
C CYS A 183 -7.00 4.17 -24.70
N GLU A 184 -6.33 5.29 -24.94
CA GLU A 184 -5.54 5.54 -26.15
C GLU A 184 -4.31 4.61 -26.25
N ARG A 185 -3.77 4.19 -25.11
CA ARG A 185 -2.52 3.41 -25.02
C ARG A 185 -2.73 1.90 -24.86
N GLY A 186 -3.95 1.45 -24.57
CA GLY A 186 -4.38 0.07 -24.75
C GLY A 186 -3.76 -1.01 -23.85
N ASN A 187 -2.96 -0.67 -22.83
CA ASN A 187 -2.21 -1.66 -22.04
C ASN A 187 -2.78 -1.90 -20.63
N SER A 188 -3.81 -2.75 -20.54
CA SER A 188 -4.42 -3.15 -19.25
C SER A 188 -3.46 -3.88 -18.30
N GLU A 189 -2.45 -4.58 -18.85
CA GLU A 189 -1.51 -5.36 -18.06
C GLU A 189 -0.47 -4.47 -17.39
N GLU A 190 0.03 -3.45 -18.10
CA GLU A 190 0.89 -2.42 -17.52
C GLU A 190 0.19 -1.64 -16.41
N ILE A 191 -1.09 -1.28 -16.57
CA ILE A 191 -1.85 -0.61 -15.49
C ILE A 191 -2.04 -1.53 -14.29
N THR A 192 -2.07 -2.85 -14.49
CA THR A 192 -2.23 -3.81 -13.39
C THR A 192 -0.94 -3.98 -12.60
N ASN A 193 0.19 -4.10 -13.30
CA ASN A 193 1.46 -4.50 -12.71
C ASN A 193 2.42 -3.32 -12.46
N GLN A 194 2.21 -2.20 -13.14
CA GLN A 194 3.09 -1.03 -13.15
C GLN A 194 2.31 0.28 -13.06
N PHE A 195 1.20 0.28 -12.32
CA PHE A 195 0.38 1.47 -12.11
C PHE A 195 1.20 2.73 -11.72
N PRO A 196 2.16 2.69 -10.78
CA PRO A 196 2.90 3.89 -10.37
C PRO A 196 3.69 4.50 -11.54
N VAL A 197 4.29 3.66 -12.38
CA VAL A 197 5.05 4.07 -13.56
C VAL A 197 4.12 4.70 -14.60
N MET A 198 2.97 4.06 -14.86
CA MET A 198 1.97 4.57 -15.80
C MET A 198 1.34 5.87 -15.32
N TRP A 199 1.05 5.98 -14.02
CA TRP A 199 0.51 7.17 -13.40
C TRP A 199 1.49 8.34 -13.50
N LYS A 200 2.78 8.11 -13.21
CA LYS A 200 3.83 9.11 -13.35
C LYS A 200 3.96 9.61 -14.80
N ARG A 201 4.02 8.69 -15.77
CA ARG A 201 4.06 9.04 -17.21
C ARG A 201 2.83 9.84 -17.63
N PHE A 202 1.64 9.48 -17.14
CA PHE A 202 0.43 10.25 -17.40
C PHE A 202 0.53 11.70 -16.91
N LEU A 203 1.00 11.90 -15.68
CA LEU A 203 1.16 13.24 -15.11
C LEU A 203 2.17 14.08 -15.92
N GLU A 204 3.27 13.46 -16.34
CA GLU A 204 4.29 14.07 -17.21
C GLU A 204 3.74 14.42 -18.60
N ASP A 205 3.11 13.45 -19.29
CA ASP A 205 2.53 13.61 -20.63
C ASP A 205 1.45 14.69 -20.68
N THR A 206 0.67 14.85 -19.61
CA THR A 206 -0.48 15.77 -19.56
C THR A 206 -0.22 17.06 -18.81
N ASN A 207 0.99 17.24 -18.27
CA ASN A 207 1.37 18.35 -17.40
C ASN A 207 0.37 18.57 -16.24
N GLN A 208 -0.07 17.46 -15.62
CA GLN A 208 -0.99 17.45 -14.49
C GLN A 208 -0.26 17.10 -13.19
N THR A 209 -0.89 17.38 -12.05
CA THR A 209 -0.35 17.03 -10.72
C THR A 209 -1.39 16.31 -9.89
N ASP A 210 -0.92 15.35 -9.10
CA ASP A 210 -1.69 14.61 -8.11
C ASP A 210 -1.39 15.07 -6.66
N GLN A 211 -0.64 16.17 -6.50
CA GLN A 211 -0.49 16.90 -5.24
C GLN A 211 -1.71 17.77 -4.98
N ILE A 212 -2.84 17.13 -4.69
CA ILE A 212 -4.14 17.76 -4.45
C ILE A 212 -4.50 17.59 -2.97
N ILE A 213 -3.96 18.47 -2.11
CA ILE A 213 -4.23 18.55 -0.67
C ILE A 213 -4.26 20.00 -0.24
#